data_AF-A0A7V8AJD3-F1
#
_entry.id   AF-A0A7V8AJD3-F1
#
_cell.length_a   1.000
_cell.length_b   1.000
_cell.length_c   1.000
_cell.angle_alpha   90.00
_cell.angle_beta   90.00
_cell.angle_gamma   90.00
#
_symmetry.space_group_name_H-M   'P 1'
#
loop_
_entity.id
_entity.type
_entity.pdbx_description
1 polymer ?
#
loop_
_entity_poly.entity_id
_entity_poly.type
_entity_poly.pdbx_seq_one_letter_code
_entity_poly.pdbx_strand_id
1 'polypeptide(L)'
;MGVAKAALEASVRYLATDLGAFGIRVNAISAGPIKTLAASGIGDFRHILRWNELNAPLKRNVTIEDVGGAGLYLLSDLSAGVTGEVHHVDAGYHTVGMMAVDAAAEMAELLNQFNKAKQT
;
A
#
# COMPACT_ATOMS: atom_id res chain seq x y z
N MET A 1 9.48 -2.43 9.46
CA MET A 1 8.59 -3.50 8.93
C MET A 1 8.93 -3.94 7.48
N GLY A 2 9.86 -3.28 6.75
CA GLY A 2 10.12 -3.58 5.34
C GLY A 2 10.72 -4.95 5.01
N VAL A 3 11.71 -5.44 5.77
CA VAL A 3 12.37 -6.74 5.51
C VAL A 3 11.38 -7.90 5.49
N ALA A 4 10.46 -7.93 6.46
CA ALA A 4 9.43 -8.96 6.53
C ALA A 4 8.46 -8.91 5.33
N LYS A 5 8.15 -7.70 4.83
CA LYS A 5 7.29 -7.54 3.64
C LYS A 5 7.99 -7.98 2.35
N ALA A 6 9.27 -7.65 2.19
CA ALA A 6 10.07 -8.14 1.06
C ALA A 6 10.18 -9.67 1.05
N ALA A 7 10.38 -10.29 2.23
CA ALA A 7 10.39 -11.74 2.37
C ALA A 7 9.02 -12.35 2.03
N LEU A 8 7.92 -11.75 2.50
CA LEU A 8 6.56 -12.18 2.19
C LEU A 8 6.25 -12.15 0.68
N GLU A 9 6.62 -11.07 -0.01
CA GLU A 9 6.43 -10.96 -1.47
C GLU A 9 7.27 -11.97 -2.25
N ALA A 10 8.48 -12.30 -1.75
CA ALA A 10 9.24 -13.41 -2.30
C ALA A 10 8.52 -14.74 -2.09
N SER A 11 8.01 -15.01 -0.87
CA SER A 11 7.25 -16.22 -0.57
C SER A 11 6.03 -16.38 -1.48
N VAL A 12 5.34 -15.31 -1.85
CA VAL A 12 4.22 -15.35 -2.81
C VAL A 12 4.64 -15.97 -4.15
N ARG A 13 5.80 -15.59 -4.69
CA ARG A 13 6.31 -16.14 -5.97
C ARG A 13 6.70 -17.61 -5.86
N TYR A 14 7.36 -18.00 -4.77
CA TYR A 14 7.72 -19.40 -4.54
C TYR A 14 6.47 -20.27 -4.35
N LEU A 15 5.51 -19.83 -3.52
CA LEU A 15 4.26 -20.56 -3.31
C LEU A 15 3.40 -20.64 -4.58
N ALA A 16 3.37 -19.59 -5.41
CA ALA A 16 2.69 -19.63 -6.70
C ALA A 16 3.29 -20.71 -7.63
N THR A 17 4.61 -20.90 -7.59
CA THR A 17 5.30 -21.94 -8.36
C THR A 17 4.98 -23.33 -7.81
N ASP A 18 5.07 -23.51 -6.49
CA ASP A 18 4.87 -24.80 -5.83
C ASP A 18 3.41 -25.29 -5.93
N LEU A 19 2.45 -24.36 -5.86
CA LEU A 19 1.02 -24.68 -5.78
C LEU A 19 0.28 -24.58 -7.12
N GLY A 20 0.89 -23.98 -8.15
CA GLY A 20 0.25 -23.75 -9.44
C GLY A 20 -0.17 -25.03 -10.16
N ALA A 21 0.58 -26.13 -10.01
CA ALA A 21 0.23 -27.43 -10.60
C ALA A 21 -1.08 -28.03 -10.02
N PHE A 22 -1.50 -27.58 -8.84
CA PHE A 22 -2.76 -27.96 -8.20
C PHE A 22 -3.91 -26.99 -8.54
N GLY A 23 -3.67 -26.02 -9.44
CA GLY A 23 -4.64 -24.97 -9.77
C GLY A 23 -4.83 -23.92 -8.67
N ILE A 24 -3.95 -23.87 -7.67
CA ILE A 24 -4.02 -22.89 -6.58
C ILE A 24 -3.20 -21.65 -6.95
N ARG A 25 -3.84 -20.48 -6.87
CA ARG A 25 -3.21 -19.17 -7.14
C ARG A 25 -2.77 -18.53 -5.83
N VAL A 26 -1.64 -17.81 -5.87
CA VAL A 26 -1.10 -17.10 -4.70
C VAL A 26 -0.71 -15.70 -5.13
N ASN A 27 -1.27 -14.68 -4.50
CA ASN A 27 -1.01 -13.26 -4.82
C ASN A 27 -0.94 -12.44 -3.52
N ALA A 28 -0.40 -11.23 -3.61
CA ALA A 28 -0.44 -10.24 -2.54
C ALA A 28 -1.12 -8.95 -3.00
N ILE A 29 -1.70 -8.24 -2.03
CA ILE A 29 -2.15 -6.85 -2.21
C ILE A 29 -1.17 -5.93 -1.46
N SER A 30 -0.55 -5.02 -2.20
CA SER A 30 0.23 -3.91 -1.66
C SER A 30 -0.70 -2.71 -1.49
N ALA A 31 -1.39 -2.67 -0.35
CA ALA A 31 -2.35 -1.62 -0.04
C ALA A 31 -1.64 -0.32 0.40
N GLY A 32 -2.21 0.81 0.00
CA GLY A 32 -1.88 2.11 0.57
C GLY A 32 -2.22 2.19 2.07
N PRO A 33 -1.81 3.26 2.77
CA PRO A 33 -2.04 3.39 4.20
C PRO A 33 -3.54 3.48 4.51
N ILE A 34 -4.01 2.62 5.41
CA ILE A 34 -5.38 2.62 5.96
C ILE A 34 -5.30 2.62 7.48
N LYS A 35 -6.18 3.40 8.13
CA LYS A 35 -6.27 3.43 9.60
C LYS A 35 -6.86 2.12 10.13
N THR A 36 -6.00 1.30 10.73
CA THR A 36 -6.38 0.02 11.36
C THR A 36 -5.85 -0.04 12.81
N LEU A 37 -6.27 -1.04 13.58
CA LEU A 37 -5.72 -1.30 14.92
C LEU A 37 -4.22 -1.62 14.90
N ALA A 38 -3.71 -2.26 13.84
CA ALA A 38 -2.27 -2.50 13.71
C ALA A 38 -1.51 -1.20 13.38
N ALA A 39 -2.10 -0.34 12.57
CA ALA A 39 -1.51 0.93 12.18
C ALA A 39 -1.44 1.95 13.32
N SER A 40 -2.32 1.87 14.33
CA SER A 40 -2.29 2.78 15.49
C SER A 40 -1.06 2.60 16.37
N GLY A 41 -0.34 1.47 16.26
CA GLY A 41 0.95 1.26 16.92
C GLY A 41 2.12 2.00 16.27
N ILE A 42 1.93 2.64 15.11
CA ILE A 42 2.96 3.40 14.40
C ILE A 42 2.81 4.88 14.76
N GLY A 43 3.78 5.44 15.50
CA GLY A 43 3.68 6.78 16.12
C GLY A 43 3.29 7.91 15.16
N ASP A 44 3.82 7.91 13.93
CA ASP A 44 3.61 8.97 12.95
C ASP A 44 2.61 8.61 11.83
N PHE A 45 1.74 7.62 12.05
CA PHE A 45 0.86 7.10 11.00
C PHE A 45 -0.07 8.16 10.37
N ARG A 46 -0.52 9.14 11.16
CA ARG A 46 -1.35 10.26 10.65
C ARG A 46 -0.63 11.07 9.56
N HIS A 47 0.67 11.27 9.72
CA HIS A 47 1.43 12.00 8.72
C HIS A 47 1.66 11.16 7.46
N ILE A 48 1.84 9.85 7.59
CA ILE A 48 1.92 8.92 6.44
C ILE A 48 0.62 8.99 5.62
N LEU A 49 -0.54 8.98 6.28
CA LEU A 49 -1.84 9.13 5.62
C LEU A 49 -1.96 10.46 4.86
N ARG A 50 -1.56 11.58 5.48
CA ARG A 50 -1.63 12.90 4.82
C ARG A 50 -0.63 13.02 3.67
N TRP A 51 0.58 12.48 3.84
CA TRP A 51 1.60 12.45 2.79
C TRP A 51 1.13 11.65 1.58
N ASN A 52 0.51 10.49 1.80
CA ASN A 52 -0.04 9.66 0.73
C ASN A 52 -1.18 10.39 0.01
N GLU A 53 -2.14 10.96 0.76
CA GLU A 53 -3.27 11.72 0.20
C GLU A 53 -2.81 12.84 -0.74
N LEU A 54 -1.76 13.59 -0.38
CA LEU A 54 -1.28 14.71 -1.17
C LEU A 54 -0.44 14.30 -2.40
N ASN A 55 0.29 13.20 -2.32
CA ASN A 55 1.19 12.74 -3.38
C ASN A 55 0.58 11.74 -4.35
N ALA A 56 -0.32 10.87 -3.88
CA ALA A 56 -0.86 9.79 -4.70
C ALA A 56 -1.56 10.39 -5.95
N PRO A 57 -1.43 9.77 -7.13
CA PRO A 57 -2.08 10.24 -8.35
C PRO A 57 -3.59 10.51 -8.22
N LEU A 58 -4.32 9.68 -7.46
CA LEU A 58 -5.76 9.91 -7.24
C LEU A 58 -6.08 10.90 -6.11
N LYS A 59 -5.06 11.54 -5.50
CA LYS A 59 -5.17 12.57 -4.46
C LYS A 59 -6.10 12.20 -3.29
N ARG A 60 -6.07 10.93 -2.91
CA ARG A 60 -6.85 10.36 -1.80
C ARG A 60 -6.15 9.16 -1.21
N ASN A 61 -6.50 8.82 0.02
CA ASN A 61 -6.18 7.50 0.57
C ASN A 61 -7.17 6.46 0.03
N VAL A 62 -6.73 5.21 0.01
CA VAL A 62 -7.60 4.07 -0.30
C VAL A 62 -8.49 3.74 0.89
N THR A 63 -9.64 3.15 0.63
CA THR A 63 -10.56 2.66 1.64
C THR A 63 -10.47 1.13 1.77
N ILE A 64 -11.16 0.57 2.78
CA ILE A 64 -11.26 -0.88 2.93
C ILE A 64 -12.08 -1.51 1.80
N GLU A 65 -12.99 -0.75 1.18
CA GLU A 65 -13.78 -1.17 0.02
C GLU A 65 -12.91 -1.24 -1.24
N ASP A 66 -11.99 -0.30 -1.47
CA ASP A 66 -11.02 -0.37 -2.58
C ASP A 66 -10.18 -1.66 -2.48
N VAL A 67 -9.63 -1.93 -1.29
CA VAL A 67 -8.81 -3.12 -1.02
C VAL A 67 -9.64 -4.40 -1.06
N GLY A 68 -10.86 -4.36 -0.51
CA GLY A 68 -11.80 -5.48 -0.53
C GLY A 68 -12.22 -5.85 -1.94
N GLY A 69 -12.45 -4.87 -2.82
CA GLY A 69 -12.75 -5.09 -4.23
C GLY A 69 -11.60 -5.77 -4.97
N ALA A 70 -10.36 -5.32 -4.74
CA ALA A 70 -9.17 -5.99 -5.29
C ALA A 70 -8.98 -7.42 -4.74
N GLY A 71 -9.27 -7.63 -3.45
CA GLY A 71 -9.29 -8.96 -2.84
C GLY A 71 -10.32 -9.88 -3.47
N LEU A 72 -11.55 -9.39 -3.69
CA LEU A 72 -12.59 -10.12 -4.39
C LEU A 72 -12.15 -10.50 -5.81
N TYR A 73 -11.59 -9.55 -6.57
CA TYR A 73 -11.03 -9.82 -7.90
C TYR A 73 -10.00 -10.95 -7.83
N LEU A 74 -8.98 -10.83 -6.97
CA LEU A 74 -7.89 -11.82 -6.84
C LEU A 74 -8.35 -13.19 -6.35
N LEU A 75 -9.45 -13.27 -5.61
CA LEU A 75 -10.02 -14.53 -5.13
C LEU A 75 -11.04 -15.15 -6.08
N SER A 76 -11.56 -14.38 -7.04
CA SER A 76 -12.56 -14.83 -8.01
C SER A 76 -11.94 -15.42 -9.28
N ASP A 77 -12.79 -15.98 -10.14
CA ASP A 77 -12.38 -16.45 -11.48
C ASP A 77 -12.05 -15.31 -12.45
N LEU A 78 -12.40 -14.05 -12.12
CA LEU A 78 -12.02 -12.89 -12.93
C LEU A 78 -10.50 -12.74 -13.05
N SER A 79 -9.74 -13.26 -12.07
CA SER A 79 -8.29 -13.27 -12.07
C SER A 79 -7.71 -14.67 -12.24
N ALA A 80 -8.42 -15.59 -12.92
CA ALA A 80 -7.98 -16.99 -13.08
C ALA A 80 -6.58 -17.12 -13.72
N GLY A 81 -6.15 -16.14 -14.51
CA GLY A 81 -4.82 -16.07 -15.11
C GLY A 81 -3.75 -15.37 -14.25
N VAL A 82 -4.04 -14.96 -13.01
CA VAL A 82 -3.15 -14.13 -12.19
C VAL A 82 -2.65 -14.89 -10.96
N THR A 83 -1.34 -15.13 -10.89
CA THR A 83 -0.65 -15.74 -9.76
C THR A 83 0.78 -15.19 -9.65
N GLY A 84 1.36 -15.22 -8.44
CA GLY A 84 2.68 -14.70 -8.13
C GLY A 84 2.78 -13.18 -8.08
N GLU A 85 1.65 -12.47 -8.16
CA GLU A 85 1.60 -11.02 -8.38
C GLU A 85 1.52 -10.21 -7.08
N VAL A 86 2.06 -9.00 -7.10
CA VAL A 86 1.92 -8.00 -6.04
C VAL A 86 1.07 -6.85 -6.57
N HIS A 87 -0.24 -6.95 -6.33
CA HIS A 87 -1.21 -6.00 -6.85
C HIS A 87 -1.27 -4.74 -5.98
N HIS A 88 -0.90 -3.59 -6.54
CA HIS A 88 -0.90 -2.32 -5.82
C HIS A 88 -2.30 -1.71 -5.76
N VAL A 89 -2.77 -1.41 -4.55
CA VAL A 89 -4.06 -0.75 -4.28
C VAL A 89 -3.78 0.40 -3.34
N ASP A 90 -3.19 1.45 -3.89
CA ASP A 90 -2.57 2.53 -3.12
C ASP A 90 -2.84 3.92 -3.72
N ALA A 91 -3.93 4.04 -4.49
CA ALA A 91 -4.26 5.25 -5.24
C ALA A 91 -3.15 5.71 -6.22
N GLY A 92 -2.25 4.78 -6.61
CA GLY A 92 -1.15 5.00 -7.55
C GLY A 92 0.14 5.49 -6.89
N TYR A 93 0.20 5.55 -5.56
CA TYR A 93 1.33 6.15 -4.84
C TYR A 93 2.68 5.51 -5.17
N HIS A 94 2.76 4.19 -5.36
CA HIS A 94 3.99 3.47 -5.68
C HIS A 94 4.70 3.95 -6.97
N THR A 95 3.98 4.63 -7.87
CA THR A 95 4.54 5.17 -9.12
C THR A 95 5.26 6.50 -8.92
N VAL A 96 5.08 7.14 -7.76
CA VAL A 96 5.54 8.50 -7.47
C VAL A 96 7.00 8.48 -7.04
N GLY A 97 7.89 9.04 -7.86
CA GLY A 97 9.32 9.17 -7.56
C GLY A 97 9.73 10.47 -6.86
N MET A 98 8.86 11.50 -6.87
CA MET A 98 9.11 12.82 -6.27
C MET A 98 7.81 13.41 -5.72
N MET A 99 7.90 14.40 -4.83
CA MET A 99 6.72 15.08 -4.30
C MET A 99 5.85 15.68 -5.40
N ALA A 100 4.53 15.69 -5.17
CA ALA A 100 3.59 16.33 -6.07
C ALA A 100 3.72 17.87 -5.93
N VAL A 101 4.12 18.51 -7.03
CA VAL A 101 4.46 19.96 -7.06
C VAL A 101 3.25 20.86 -6.84
N ASP A 102 2.06 20.40 -7.19
CA ASP A 102 0.78 21.07 -6.98
C ASP A 102 0.41 21.18 -5.49
N ALA A 103 0.89 20.26 -4.66
CA ALA A 103 0.65 20.23 -3.21
C ALA A 103 1.83 20.77 -2.38
N ALA A 104 2.79 21.48 -3.00
CA ALA A 104 4.06 21.84 -2.36
C ALA A 104 3.90 22.64 -1.05
N ALA A 105 2.95 23.58 -1.00
CA ALA A 105 2.71 24.39 0.20
C ALA A 105 2.20 23.54 1.38
N GLU A 106 1.21 22.69 1.12
CA GLU A 106 0.62 21.79 2.12
C GLU A 106 1.65 20.75 2.62
N MET A 107 2.53 20.31 1.73
CA MET A 107 3.64 19.43 2.10
C MET A 107 4.67 20.12 2.98
N ALA A 108 5.02 21.36 2.68
CA ALA A 108 5.94 22.13 3.51
C ALA A 108 5.37 22.30 4.94
N GLU A 109 4.07 22.56 5.06
CA GLU A 109 3.39 22.61 6.36
C GLU A 109 3.43 21.26 7.09
N LEU A 110 3.14 20.15 6.38
CA LEU A 110 3.19 18.80 6.94
C LEU A 110 4.60 18.44 7.47
N LEU A 111 5.64 18.77 6.71
CA LEU A 111 7.04 18.54 7.10
C LEU A 111 7.44 19.39 8.31
N ASN A 112 6.95 20.62 8.40
CA ASN A 112 7.19 21.47 9.57
C ASN A 112 6.54 20.92 10.84
N GLN A 113 5.38 20.28 10.73
CA GLN A 113 4.71 19.61 11.87
C GLN A 113 5.52 18.40 12.37
N PHE A 114 6.10 17.62 11.45
CA PHE A 114 7.00 16.51 11.79
C PHE A 114 8.21 16.95 12.65
N ASN A 115 8.82 18.09 12.32
CA ASN A 115 10.00 18.58 13.04
C ASN A 115 9.68 19.07 14.46
N LYS A 116 8.50 19.67 14.66
CA LYS A 116 8.06 20.12 15.99
C LYS A 116 7.78 18.94 16.93
N ALA A 117 7.22 17.85 16.43
CA ALA A 117 6.89 16.66 17.22
C ALA A 117 8.14 15.90 17.77
N LYS A 118 9.33 16.11 17.19
CA LYS A 118 10.58 15.47 17.65
C LYS A 118 11.35 16.29 18.69
N GLN A 119 10.93 17.50 19.02
CA GLN A 119 11.62 18.41 19.94
C GLN A 119 11.03 18.44 21.37
N THR A 120 10.01 17.62 21.63
CA THR A 120 9.35 17.43 22.94
C THR A 120 9.47 15.99 23.38
#